data_AF-A0A0F5I6S9-F1
#
_entry.id   AF-A0A0F5I6S9-F1
#
_cell.length_a   1.000
_cell.length_b   1.000
_cell.length_c   1.000
_cell.angle_alpha   90.00
_cell.angle_beta   90.00
_cell.angle_gamma   90.00
#
_symmetry.space_group_name_H-M   'P 1'
#
loop_
_entity.id
_entity.type
_entity.pdbx_description
1 polymer ?
#
loop_
_entity_poly.entity_id
_entity_poly.type
_entity_poly.pdbx_seq_one_letter_code
_entity_poly.pdbx_strand_id
1 'polypeptide(L)'
;MEVRVRRGDTLWQYSQLFSIPLVLIMDSNPGVETGSLQVGQAVQIPGFTTITRTIQPGDTFWGLANAYRLNVDALLLLNPNVNPSQLQVGQRVRIPIRVTWFVVNGREPYDFQAMTDDLNELLAIYPFMRRRDAGRSVLGLPLHDVRIGTGGRKVQVNASFHANEWITTPILMRFLNEYLLSLTNNTPIKGVATLPVYGLTELSAVPMVNPDGVNLVLNGPPTEREEEVVALNRGSRDFSGWKANINGVDLNKQFPANWEFEAGRKPTEPGPRDYPGEAPLTEPETQAMADLVRDESFDRLVALHTQGREFYWGYEGLEPPESQMLAERFARVSGYEAIRYVDSHSGYKDWFIQEFRRPGFTIELGEGQNPLPIEQFDEIYEAASGILISSLI
;
A
#
# COMPACT_ATOMS: atom_id res chain seq x y z
N MET A 1 -13.54 11.45 8.26
CA MET A 1 -14.20 12.64 8.85
C MET A 1 -14.71 12.33 10.25
N GLU A 2 -14.55 13.26 11.22
CA GLU A 2 -15.08 13.09 12.58
C GLU A 2 -16.51 13.69 12.73
N VAL A 3 -17.38 12.99 13.44
CA VAL A 3 -18.70 13.45 13.90
C VAL A 3 -18.83 13.34 15.42
N ARG A 4 -19.75 14.11 16.02
CA ARG A 4 -20.03 14.05 17.46
C ARG A 4 -21.37 13.38 17.73
N VAL A 5 -21.36 12.40 18.62
CA VAL A 5 -22.54 11.61 19.00
C VAL A 5 -23.63 12.50 19.61
N ARG A 6 -24.84 12.41 19.06
CA ARG A 6 -26.05 13.01 19.62
C ARG A 6 -26.82 11.97 20.45
N ARG A 7 -27.79 12.44 21.24
CA ARG A 7 -28.62 11.55 22.05
C ARG A 7 -29.38 10.56 21.16
N GLY A 8 -29.14 9.26 21.39
CA GLY A 8 -29.81 8.17 20.66
C GLY A 8 -29.14 7.78 19.34
N ASP A 9 -28.02 8.41 18.98
CA ASP A 9 -27.21 7.99 17.83
C ASP A 9 -26.55 6.62 18.11
N THR A 10 -26.34 5.85 17.06
CA THR A 10 -25.69 4.52 17.05
C THR A 10 -24.79 4.41 15.82
N LEU A 11 -23.78 3.53 15.87
CA LEU A 11 -22.93 3.27 14.70
C LEU A 11 -23.75 2.70 13.53
N TRP A 12 -24.81 1.94 13.81
CA TRP A 12 -25.72 1.45 12.77
C TRP A 12 -26.47 2.58 12.06
N GLN A 13 -26.98 3.58 12.79
CA GLN A 13 -27.58 4.75 12.17
C GLN A 13 -26.58 5.53 11.31
N TYR A 14 -25.32 5.67 11.76
CA TYR A 14 -24.28 6.29 10.94
C TYR A 14 -23.96 5.48 9.68
N SER A 15 -23.95 4.15 9.77
CA SER A 15 -23.81 3.26 8.61
C SER A 15 -24.90 3.52 7.58
N GLN A 16 -26.16 3.66 8.01
CA GLN A 16 -27.27 3.98 7.11
C GLN A 16 -27.16 5.41 6.56
N LEU A 17 -26.89 6.39 7.44
CA LEU A 17 -26.84 7.82 7.11
C LEU A 17 -25.77 8.13 6.07
N PHE A 18 -24.59 7.52 6.20
CA PHE A 18 -23.46 7.71 5.31
C PHE A 18 -23.32 6.60 4.28
N SER A 19 -24.23 5.62 4.25
CA SER A 19 -24.16 4.45 3.35
C SER A 19 -22.76 3.80 3.35
N ILE A 20 -22.21 3.57 4.54
CA ILE A 20 -20.92 2.90 4.76
C ILE A 20 -21.20 1.58 5.49
N PRO A 21 -20.61 0.45 5.07
CA PRO A 21 -20.71 -0.82 5.81
C PRO A 21 -20.36 -0.64 7.30
N LEU A 22 -21.21 -1.15 8.19
CA LEU A 22 -21.06 -0.99 9.64
C LEU A 22 -19.69 -1.43 10.14
N VAL A 23 -19.16 -2.54 9.62
CA VAL A 23 -17.83 -3.07 10.00
C VAL A 23 -16.72 -2.04 9.76
N LEU A 24 -16.76 -1.29 8.66
CA LEU A 24 -15.74 -0.28 8.36
C LEU A 24 -15.83 0.91 9.33
N ILE A 25 -17.04 1.26 9.79
CA ILE A 25 -17.20 2.28 10.84
C ILE A 25 -16.66 1.76 12.16
N MET A 26 -16.98 0.52 12.55
CA MET A 26 -16.46 -0.09 13.78
C MET A 26 -14.93 -0.13 13.78
N ASP A 27 -14.32 -0.59 12.69
CA ASP A 27 -12.87 -0.75 12.59
C ASP A 27 -12.14 0.61 12.47
N SER A 28 -12.84 1.67 12.05
CA SER A 28 -12.35 3.06 12.10
C SER A 28 -12.37 3.66 13.51
N ASN A 29 -13.02 2.99 14.45
CA ASN A 29 -13.26 3.49 15.82
C ASN A 29 -12.87 2.42 16.87
N PRO A 30 -11.60 1.98 16.90
CA PRO A 30 -11.17 0.98 17.86
C PRO A 30 -11.41 1.48 19.29
N GLY A 31 -12.03 0.62 20.11
CA GLY A 31 -12.35 0.94 21.51
C GLY A 31 -13.69 1.67 21.73
N VAL A 32 -14.46 1.98 20.67
CA VAL A 32 -15.82 2.48 20.82
C VAL A 32 -16.80 1.33 21.03
N GLU A 33 -17.44 1.28 22.19
CA GLU A 33 -18.46 0.26 22.50
C GLU A 33 -19.72 0.47 21.65
N THR A 34 -20.05 -0.52 20.82
CA THR A 34 -21.15 -0.44 19.84
C THR A 34 -22.54 -0.28 20.48
N GLY A 35 -22.72 -0.76 21.72
CA GLY A 35 -23.99 -0.72 22.45
C GLY A 35 -24.23 0.54 23.29
N SER A 36 -23.22 1.40 23.46
CA SER A 36 -23.26 2.52 24.41
C SER A 36 -22.40 3.69 23.95
N LEU A 37 -22.87 4.41 22.94
CA LEU A 37 -22.23 5.67 22.54
C LEU A 37 -22.56 6.78 23.56
N GLN A 38 -21.53 7.51 23.99
CA GLN A 38 -21.68 8.64 24.89
C GLN A 38 -21.98 9.92 24.10
N VAL A 39 -22.94 10.73 24.55
CA VAL A 39 -23.23 12.02 23.90
C VAL A 39 -21.97 12.90 23.90
N GLY A 40 -21.62 13.43 22.73
CA GLY A 40 -20.42 14.25 22.52
C GLY A 40 -19.16 13.45 22.14
N GLN A 41 -19.19 12.12 22.27
CA GLN A 41 -18.10 11.23 21.83
C GLN A 41 -17.81 11.44 20.34
N ALA A 42 -16.52 11.44 19.99
CA ALA A 42 -16.06 11.51 18.61
C ALA A 42 -16.19 10.14 17.94
N VAL A 43 -16.73 10.11 16.73
CA VAL A 43 -16.80 8.93 15.87
C VAL A 43 -16.24 9.28 14.50
N GLN A 44 -15.33 8.47 14.00
CA GLN A 44 -14.78 8.57 12.66
C GLN A 44 -15.69 7.89 11.63
N ILE A 45 -16.04 8.63 10.59
CA ILE A 45 -16.74 8.14 9.40
C ILE A 45 -15.72 8.03 8.27
N PRO A 46 -15.38 6.81 7.81
CA PRO A 46 -14.40 6.62 6.74
C PRO A 46 -14.98 6.95 5.36
N GLY A 47 -14.13 7.27 4.39
CA GLY A 47 -14.51 7.58 3.02
C GLY A 47 -15.15 8.96 2.84
N PHE A 48 -15.06 9.82 3.86
CA PHE A 48 -15.57 11.18 3.83
C PHE A 48 -14.52 12.19 4.30
N THR A 49 -14.43 13.30 3.57
CA THR A 49 -13.76 14.53 3.98
C THR A 49 -14.78 15.63 4.30
N THR A 50 -14.34 16.79 4.76
CA THR A 50 -15.20 17.93 5.08
C THR A 50 -14.71 19.18 4.37
N ILE A 51 -15.61 19.86 3.66
CA ILE A 51 -15.37 21.20 3.14
C ILE A 51 -16.14 22.23 3.95
N THR A 52 -15.66 23.48 3.94
CA THR A 52 -16.42 24.61 4.48
C THR A 52 -17.06 25.39 3.34
N ARG A 53 -18.38 25.58 3.40
CA ARG A 53 -19.15 26.41 2.46
C ARG A 53 -19.69 27.64 3.18
N THR A 54 -19.65 28.78 2.48
CA THR A 54 -20.32 30.01 2.91
C THR A 54 -21.73 30.04 2.34
N ILE A 55 -22.74 30.15 3.21
CA ILE A 55 -24.16 30.22 2.84
C ILE A 55 -24.40 31.40 1.92
N GLN A 56 -25.01 31.12 0.77
CA GLN A 56 -25.44 32.10 -0.23
C GLN A 56 -26.94 32.41 -0.11
N PRO A 57 -27.42 33.54 -0.66
CA PRO A 57 -28.85 33.82 -0.73
C PRO A 57 -29.63 32.66 -1.37
N GLY A 58 -30.64 32.14 -0.68
CA GLY A 58 -31.47 31.01 -1.15
C GLY A 58 -30.95 29.62 -0.79
N ASP A 59 -29.76 29.50 -0.20
CA ASP A 59 -29.27 28.22 0.33
C ASP A 59 -30.19 27.73 1.47
N THR A 60 -30.54 26.45 1.43
CA THR A 60 -31.20 25.73 2.53
C THR A 60 -30.43 24.44 2.80
N PHE A 61 -30.49 23.91 4.02
CA PHE A 61 -29.85 22.61 4.32
C PHE A 61 -30.40 21.50 3.42
N TRP A 62 -31.70 21.50 3.10
CA TRP A 62 -32.28 20.54 2.17
C TRP A 62 -31.70 20.70 0.75
N GLY A 63 -31.63 21.93 0.25
CA GLY A 63 -31.05 22.22 -1.08
C GLY A 63 -29.58 21.84 -1.16
N LEU A 64 -28.80 22.14 -0.11
CA LEU A 64 -27.40 21.73 -0.01
C LEU A 64 -27.27 20.20 0.04
N ALA A 65 -28.04 19.53 0.90
CA ALA A 65 -28.00 18.08 1.01
C ALA A 65 -28.31 17.41 -0.33
N ASN A 66 -29.32 17.89 -1.07
CA ASN A 66 -29.64 17.39 -2.40
C ASN A 66 -28.50 17.65 -3.41
N ALA A 67 -27.92 18.86 -3.42
CA ALA A 67 -26.82 19.21 -4.32
C ALA A 67 -25.57 18.33 -4.13
N TYR A 68 -25.28 17.92 -2.89
CA TYR A 68 -24.16 17.04 -2.56
C TYR A 68 -24.54 15.56 -2.45
N ARG A 69 -25.78 15.18 -2.78
CA ARG A 69 -26.32 13.80 -2.68
C ARG A 69 -26.17 13.19 -1.28
N LEU A 70 -26.50 13.99 -0.28
CA LEU A 70 -26.44 13.63 1.14
C LEU A 70 -27.83 13.56 1.75
N ASN A 71 -27.95 12.83 2.85
CA ASN A 71 -29.07 13.01 3.75
C ASN A 71 -28.89 14.33 4.53
N VAL A 72 -29.96 15.10 4.70
CA VAL A 72 -29.93 16.38 5.45
C VAL A 72 -29.42 16.20 6.88
N ASP A 73 -29.66 15.04 7.50
CA ASP A 73 -29.21 14.75 8.85
C ASP A 73 -27.69 14.68 8.96
N ALA A 74 -26.98 14.34 7.87
CA ALA A 74 -25.51 14.40 7.83
C ALA A 74 -25.00 15.84 7.95
N LEU A 75 -25.72 16.82 7.38
CA LEU A 75 -25.40 18.23 7.55
C LEU A 75 -25.68 18.70 8.98
N LEU A 76 -26.80 18.28 9.57
CA LEU A 76 -27.13 18.62 10.95
C LEU A 76 -26.10 18.05 11.93
N LEU A 77 -25.68 16.80 11.71
CA LEU A 77 -24.67 16.13 12.52
C LEU A 77 -23.32 16.88 12.48
N LEU A 78 -22.93 17.40 11.32
CA LEU A 78 -21.67 18.14 11.16
C LEU A 78 -21.78 19.62 11.60
N ASN A 79 -22.98 20.14 11.80
CA ASN A 79 -23.24 21.55 12.16
C ASN A 79 -24.18 21.67 13.37
N PRO A 80 -23.80 21.13 14.56
CA PRO A 80 -24.71 21.02 15.70
C PRO A 80 -25.19 22.37 16.26
N ASN A 81 -24.47 23.46 15.98
CA ASN A 81 -24.79 24.81 16.45
C ASN A 81 -25.50 25.66 15.40
N VAL A 82 -25.87 25.09 14.25
CA VAL A 82 -26.54 25.82 13.16
C VAL A 82 -28.03 25.52 13.18
N ASN A 83 -28.87 26.56 13.23
CA ASN A 83 -30.31 26.40 13.06
C ASN A 83 -30.64 26.30 11.55
N PRO A 84 -31.08 25.14 11.03
CA PRO A 84 -31.34 24.95 9.60
C PRO A 84 -32.51 25.79 9.06
N SER A 85 -33.39 26.30 9.92
CA SER A 85 -34.52 27.17 9.54
C SER A 85 -34.18 28.66 9.54
N GLN A 86 -32.99 29.04 10.02
CA GLN A 86 -32.55 30.43 10.18
C GLN A 86 -31.12 30.63 9.68
N LEU A 87 -30.81 30.06 8.52
CA LEU A 87 -29.48 30.21 7.90
C LEU A 87 -29.23 31.68 7.53
N GLN A 88 -28.05 32.17 7.90
CA GLN A 88 -27.65 33.54 7.60
C GLN A 88 -26.71 33.55 6.40
N VAL A 89 -26.95 34.45 5.44
CA VAL A 89 -26.01 34.68 4.34
C VAL A 89 -24.65 35.08 4.91
N GLY A 90 -23.58 34.44 4.43
CA GLY A 90 -22.22 34.61 4.97
C GLY A 90 -21.86 33.64 6.10
N GLN A 91 -22.82 32.90 6.66
CA GLN A 91 -22.55 31.86 7.65
C GLN A 91 -21.72 30.73 7.04
N ARG A 92 -20.73 30.23 7.80
CA ARG A 92 -19.92 29.08 7.37
C ARG A 92 -20.53 27.79 7.90
N VAL A 93 -20.73 26.82 7.00
CA VAL A 93 -21.24 25.48 7.32
C VAL A 93 -20.29 24.42 6.78
N ARG A 94 -20.19 23.32 7.49
CA ARG A 94 -19.39 22.15 7.10
C ARG A 94 -20.24 21.20 6.26
N ILE A 95 -19.72 20.77 5.13
CA ILE A 95 -20.38 19.81 4.23
C ILE A 95 -19.53 18.55 4.15
N PRO A 96 -20.07 17.36 4.47
CA PRO A 96 -19.36 16.10 4.26
C PRO A 96 -19.30 15.81 2.77
N ILE A 97 -18.12 15.45 2.27
CA ILE A 97 -17.91 15.07 0.87
C ILE A 97 -17.43 13.64 0.84
N ARG A 98 -18.17 12.77 0.15
CA ARG A 98 -17.78 11.39 -0.10
C ARG A 98 -16.57 11.39 -1.04
N VAL A 99 -15.53 10.68 -0.67
CA VAL A 99 -14.34 10.50 -1.49
C VAL A 99 -14.61 9.42 -2.54
N THR A 100 -14.66 9.85 -3.80
CA THR A 100 -14.87 8.99 -4.98
C THR A 100 -13.77 9.17 -6.03
N TRP A 101 -12.70 9.87 -5.67
CA TRP A 101 -11.54 10.12 -6.51
C TRP A 101 -10.31 9.44 -5.90
N PHE A 102 -9.29 9.24 -6.72
CA PHE A 102 -8.01 8.77 -6.24
C PHE A 102 -7.24 9.92 -5.59
N VAL A 103 -6.74 9.66 -4.39
CA VAL A 103 -5.73 10.47 -3.68
C VAL A 103 -4.37 10.23 -4.34
N VAL A 104 -4.02 8.96 -4.56
CA VAL A 104 -2.72 8.57 -5.10
C VAL A 104 -2.63 8.87 -6.60
N ASN A 105 -1.66 9.72 -6.95
CA ASN A 105 -1.26 9.99 -8.31
C ASN A 105 0.08 9.30 -8.63
N GLY A 106 0.02 8.13 -9.25
CA GLY A 106 1.24 7.38 -9.59
C GLY A 106 1.92 7.77 -10.90
N ARG A 107 1.48 8.84 -11.59
CA ARG A 107 2.02 9.26 -12.91
C ARG A 107 3.15 10.29 -12.80
N GLU A 108 3.84 10.32 -11.67
CA GLU A 108 4.92 11.25 -11.38
C GLU A 108 6.04 10.53 -10.60
N PRO A 109 7.25 11.10 -10.55
CA PRO A 109 8.31 10.59 -9.67
C PRO A 109 7.78 10.40 -8.25
N TYR A 110 8.01 9.23 -7.67
CA TYR A 110 7.36 8.81 -6.43
C TYR A 110 8.38 8.35 -5.40
N ASP A 111 8.90 9.32 -4.65
CA ASP A 111 9.91 9.11 -3.62
C ASP A 111 9.28 8.76 -2.25
N PHE A 112 10.11 8.63 -1.21
CA PHE A 112 9.63 8.30 0.13
C PHE A 112 8.66 9.35 0.70
N GLN A 113 8.90 10.64 0.41
CA GLN A 113 8.08 11.74 0.93
C GLN A 113 6.70 11.75 0.26
N ALA A 114 6.65 11.63 -1.08
CA ALA A 114 5.41 11.52 -1.83
C ALA A 114 4.55 10.33 -1.34
N MET A 115 5.18 9.17 -1.16
CA MET A 115 4.51 7.98 -0.60
C MET A 115 3.96 8.21 0.80
N THR A 116 4.73 8.88 1.66
CA THR A 116 4.33 9.18 3.04
C THR A 116 3.17 10.17 3.10
N ASP A 117 3.16 11.20 2.24
CA ASP A 117 2.09 12.19 2.16
C ASP A 117 0.77 11.54 1.71
N ASP A 118 0.82 10.71 0.67
CA ASP A 118 -0.34 9.93 0.22
C ASP A 118 -0.84 8.97 1.31
N LEU A 119 0.05 8.26 2.00
CA LEU A 119 -0.34 7.39 3.12
C LEU A 119 -1.03 8.17 4.24
N ASN A 120 -0.53 9.35 4.60
CA ASN A 120 -1.12 10.19 5.64
C ASN A 120 -2.52 10.65 5.25
N GLU A 121 -2.73 11.05 3.99
CA GLU A 121 -4.05 11.43 3.48
C GLU A 121 -5.01 10.24 3.46
N LEU A 122 -4.57 9.08 2.98
CA LEU A 122 -5.37 7.84 3.00
C LEU A 122 -5.77 7.44 4.42
N LEU A 123 -4.86 7.46 5.39
CA LEU A 123 -5.16 7.15 6.79
C LEU A 123 -6.18 8.13 7.40
N ALA A 124 -6.11 9.41 7.05
CA ALA A 124 -7.06 10.42 7.51
C ALA A 124 -8.47 10.21 6.93
N ILE A 125 -8.56 9.75 5.67
CA ILE A 125 -9.83 9.48 4.99
C ILE A 125 -10.41 8.12 5.40
N TYR A 126 -9.57 7.11 5.63
CA TYR A 126 -9.97 5.72 5.88
C TYR A 126 -9.37 5.18 7.19
N PRO A 127 -9.87 5.56 8.38
CA PRO A 127 -9.21 5.19 9.65
C PRO A 127 -9.25 3.71 10.02
N PHE A 128 -10.00 2.88 9.27
CA PHE A 128 -9.92 1.41 9.38
C PHE A 128 -8.66 0.82 8.71
N MET A 129 -7.99 1.58 7.85
CA MET A 129 -6.62 1.30 7.41
C MET A 129 -5.69 1.61 8.57
N ARG A 130 -4.79 0.68 8.87
CA ARG A 130 -3.80 0.83 9.96
C ARG A 130 -2.41 0.93 9.35
N ARG A 131 -1.52 1.67 10.02
CA ARG A 131 -0.09 1.73 9.68
C ARG A 131 0.73 1.41 10.92
N ARG A 132 1.77 0.61 10.73
CA ARG A 132 2.88 0.44 11.68
C ARG A 132 4.19 0.46 10.91
N ASP A 133 5.29 0.47 11.62
CA ASP A 133 6.61 0.36 11.02
C ASP A 133 7.11 -1.08 11.19
N ALA A 134 7.50 -1.73 10.09
CA ALA A 134 8.13 -3.06 10.11
C ALA A 134 9.59 -3.00 10.59
N GLY A 135 10.22 -1.84 10.44
CA GLY A 135 11.59 -1.57 10.81
C GLY A 135 12.03 -0.23 10.23
N ARG A 136 13.35 -0.03 10.10
CA ARG A 136 13.93 1.20 9.54
C ARG A 136 15.02 0.86 8.54
N SER A 137 15.20 1.73 7.56
CA SER A 137 16.32 1.69 6.62
C SER A 137 17.63 2.09 7.29
N VAL A 138 18.73 1.99 6.54
CA VAL A 138 20.06 2.43 6.99
C VAL A 138 20.07 3.91 7.41
N LEU A 139 19.39 4.79 6.68
CA LEU A 139 19.26 6.21 7.03
C LEU A 139 18.14 6.49 8.04
N GLY A 140 17.51 5.45 8.59
CA GLY A 140 16.52 5.55 9.64
C GLY A 140 15.09 5.87 9.16
N LEU A 141 14.82 5.81 7.85
CA LEU A 141 13.46 5.97 7.32
C LEU A 141 12.61 4.74 7.68
N PRO A 142 11.36 4.91 8.14
CA PRO A 142 10.53 3.78 8.51
C PRO A 142 10.07 2.98 7.28
N LEU A 143 10.10 1.65 7.39
CA LEU A 143 9.45 0.76 6.42
C LEU A 143 7.99 0.60 6.81
N HIS A 144 7.11 1.39 6.20
CA HIS A 144 5.69 1.41 6.53
C HIS A 144 4.99 0.10 6.13
N ASP A 145 4.42 -0.60 7.11
CA ASP A 145 3.51 -1.74 6.95
C ASP A 145 2.06 -1.27 7.13
N VAL A 146 1.32 -1.24 6.03
CA VAL A 146 -0.09 -0.86 5.94
C VAL A 146 -0.96 -2.10 6.06
N ARG A 147 -1.92 -2.08 6.98
CA ARG A 147 -2.87 -3.18 7.22
C ARG A 147 -4.30 -2.80 6.83
N ILE A 148 -4.94 -3.64 6.02
CA ILE A 148 -6.35 -3.50 5.61
C ILE A 148 -7.03 -4.86 5.67
N GLY A 149 -8.19 -4.93 6.33
CA GLY A 149 -8.94 -6.16 6.54
C GLY A 149 -8.81 -6.70 7.96
N THR A 150 -9.68 -7.65 8.27
CA THR A 150 -9.82 -8.29 9.60
C THR A 150 -9.90 -9.80 9.52
N GLY A 151 -9.75 -10.37 8.32
CA GLY A 151 -9.87 -11.79 8.11
C GLY A 151 -8.64 -12.59 8.52
N GLY A 152 -8.84 -13.91 8.67
CA GLY A 152 -7.82 -14.82 9.16
C GLY A 152 -6.72 -15.16 8.16
N ARG A 153 -6.96 -15.01 6.85
CA ARG A 153 -5.92 -15.18 5.84
C ARG A 153 -5.02 -13.95 5.82
N LYS A 154 -3.70 -14.12 5.92
CA LYS A 154 -2.77 -13.00 5.85
C LYS A 154 -1.99 -13.01 4.54
N VAL A 155 -2.08 -11.92 3.78
CA VAL A 155 -1.36 -11.78 2.49
C VAL A 155 -0.41 -10.58 2.59
N GLN A 156 0.87 -10.81 2.33
CA GLN A 156 1.86 -9.74 2.24
C GLN A 156 2.08 -9.33 0.79
N VAL A 157 2.07 -8.02 0.54
CA VAL A 157 2.48 -7.44 -0.75
C VAL A 157 3.55 -6.39 -0.48
N ASN A 158 4.62 -6.38 -1.26
CA ASN A 158 5.70 -5.41 -1.08
C ASN A 158 6.22 -4.91 -2.44
N ALA A 159 6.92 -3.78 -2.40
CA ALA A 159 7.46 -3.12 -3.59
C ALA A 159 8.80 -2.42 -3.28
N SER A 160 9.52 -2.10 -4.36
CA SER A 160 10.78 -1.35 -4.32
C SER A 160 11.83 -1.95 -3.39
N PHE A 161 12.05 -3.26 -3.49
CA PHE A 161 13.28 -3.89 -3.01
C PHE A 161 14.49 -3.32 -3.75
N HIS A 162 14.35 -3.16 -5.07
CA HIS A 162 15.35 -2.51 -5.91
C HIS A 162 14.99 -1.04 -6.13
N ALA A 163 15.97 -0.16 -5.96
CA ALA A 163 15.79 1.28 -5.97
C ALA A 163 15.33 1.85 -7.33
N ASN A 164 15.90 1.36 -8.44
CA ASN A 164 15.52 1.77 -9.79
C ASN A 164 14.20 1.17 -10.28
N GLU A 165 13.54 0.34 -9.48
CA GLU A 165 12.22 -0.25 -9.74
C GLU A 165 11.13 0.52 -8.97
N TRP A 166 11.39 1.78 -8.65
CA TRP A 166 10.56 2.62 -7.78
C TRP A 166 9.10 2.74 -8.25
N ILE A 167 8.80 2.56 -9.55
CA ILE A 167 7.44 2.55 -10.10
C ILE A 167 6.54 1.47 -9.48
N THR A 168 7.12 0.43 -8.88
CA THR A 168 6.37 -0.59 -8.12
C THR A 168 5.66 0.01 -6.90
N THR A 169 6.24 1.04 -6.26
CA THR A 169 5.63 1.74 -5.11
C THR A 169 4.31 2.41 -5.47
N PRO A 170 4.24 3.35 -6.44
CA PRO A 170 2.99 4.01 -6.81
C PRO A 170 1.95 3.03 -7.39
N ILE A 171 2.37 1.91 -7.99
CA ILE A 171 1.43 0.86 -8.41
C ILE A 171 0.74 0.21 -7.20
N LEU A 172 1.51 -0.17 -6.17
CA LEU A 172 0.94 -0.72 -4.94
C LEU A 172 0.09 0.32 -4.21
N MET A 173 0.56 1.56 -4.09
CA MET A 173 -0.20 2.66 -3.48
C MET A 173 -1.51 2.94 -4.21
N ARG A 174 -1.51 2.90 -5.54
CA ARG A 174 -2.72 3.05 -6.37
C ARG A 174 -3.72 1.93 -6.10
N PHE A 175 -3.25 0.70 -5.96
CA PHE A 175 -4.09 -0.44 -5.60
C PHE A 175 -4.69 -0.31 -4.20
N LEU A 176 -3.90 0.09 -3.21
CA LEU A 176 -4.40 0.38 -1.85
C LEU A 176 -5.51 1.42 -1.90
N ASN A 177 -5.31 2.51 -2.66
CA ASN A 177 -6.34 3.53 -2.82
C ASN A 177 -7.60 3.00 -3.54
N GLU A 178 -7.46 2.20 -4.60
CA GLU A 178 -8.62 1.58 -5.28
C GLU A 178 -9.38 0.64 -4.33
N TYR A 179 -8.67 -0.14 -3.52
CA TYR A 179 -9.26 -1.04 -2.54
C TYR A 179 -10.08 -0.29 -1.48
N LEU A 180 -9.54 0.81 -0.96
CA LEU A 180 -10.25 1.68 -0.01
C LEU A 180 -11.49 2.33 -0.64
N LEU A 181 -11.38 2.84 -1.87
CA LEU A 181 -12.50 3.39 -2.62
C LEU A 181 -13.58 2.33 -2.86
N SER A 182 -13.17 1.12 -3.23
CA SER A 182 -14.07 -0.02 -3.45
C SER A 182 -14.89 -0.36 -2.21
N LEU A 183 -14.24 -0.40 -1.03
CA LEU A 183 -14.86 -0.70 0.25
C LEU A 183 -15.90 0.36 0.67
N THR A 184 -15.61 1.64 0.45
CA THR A 184 -16.50 2.74 0.89
C THR A 184 -17.54 3.17 -0.15
N ASN A 185 -17.37 2.77 -1.41
CA ASN A 185 -18.26 3.15 -2.53
C ASN A 185 -18.97 1.96 -3.17
N ASN A 186 -18.71 0.73 -2.70
CA ASN A 186 -19.32 -0.51 -3.20
C ASN A 186 -19.10 -0.72 -4.72
N THR A 187 -17.90 -0.37 -5.21
CA THR A 187 -17.50 -0.53 -6.60
C THR A 187 -16.52 -1.70 -6.72
N PRO A 188 -16.83 -2.78 -7.45
CA PRO A 188 -15.93 -3.95 -7.51
C PRO A 188 -14.62 -3.65 -8.23
N ILE A 189 -13.54 -4.34 -7.86
CA ILE A 189 -12.24 -4.29 -8.56
C ILE A 189 -12.14 -5.53 -9.44
N LYS A 190 -12.00 -5.34 -10.76
CA LYS A 190 -11.97 -6.45 -11.74
C LYS A 190 -13.13 -7.46 -11.56
N GLY A 191 -14.32 -6.95 -11.21
CA GLY A 191 -15.51 -7.77 -10.95
C GLY A 191 -15.56 -8.43 -9.56
N VAL A 192 -14.57 -8.22 -8.69
CA VAL A 192 -14.53 -8.76 -7.32
C VAL A 192 -15.15 -7.75 -6.35
N ALA A 193 -16.17 -8.19 -5.61
CA ALA A 193 -16.70 -7.44 -4.47
C ALA A 193 -15.70 -7.51 -3.31
N THR A 194 -15.29 -6.36 -2.78
CA THR A 194 -14.16 -6.24 -1.84
C THR A 194 -14.53 -6.38 -0.37
N LEU A 195 -15.78 -6.10 0.01
CA LEU A 195 -16.22 -6.22 1.41
C LEU A 195 -16.12 -7.67 1.94
N PRO A 196 -16.50 -8.72 1.18
CA PRO A 196 -16.22 -10.10 1.58
C PRO A 196 -14.72 -10.38 1.73
N VAL A 197 -13.89 -9.83 0.84
CA VAL A 197 -12.43 -9.99 0.91
C VAL A 197 -11.88 -9.38 2.19
N TYR A 198 -12.36 -8.19 2.58
CA TYR A 198 -11.96 -7.49 3.81
C TYR A 198 -12.19 -8.34 5.07
N GLY A 199 -13.30 -9.09 5.13
CA GLY A 199 -13.60 -9.98 6.26
C GLY A 199 -12.91 -11.34 6.22
N LEU A 200 -12.35 -11.75 5.07
CA LEU A 200 -11.68 -13.05 4.88
C LEU A 200 -10.16 -12.95 4.90
N THR A 201 -9.62 -11.79 4.50
CA THR A 201 -8.20 -11.56 4.32
C THR A 201 -7.76 -10.25 4.97
N GLU A 202 -6.66 -10.30 5.71
CA GLU A 202 -5.87 -9.13 6.11
C GLU A 202 -4.69 -8.96 5.14
N LEU A 203 -4.68 -7.84 4.44
CA LEU A 203 -3.55 -7.38 3.61
C LEU A 203 -2.51 -6.69 4.50
N SER A 204 -1.25 -7.07 4.35
CA SER A 204 -0.04 -6.37 4.82
C SER A 204 0.70 -5.83 3.62
N ALA A 205 0.74 -4.51 3.44
CA ALA A 205 1.42 -3.88 2.33
C ALA A 205 2.63 -3.09 2.82
N VAL A 206 3.82 -3.38 2.26
CA VAL A 206 5.04 -2.59 2.47
C VAL A 206 5.38 -1.88 1.15
N PRO A 207 4.90 -0.63 0.94
CA PRO A 207 5.00 0.03 -0.36
C PRO A 207 6.43 0.25 -0.84
N MET A 208 7.37 0.48 0.09
CA MET A 208 8.74 0.81 -0.23
C MET A 208 9.69 0.14 0.77
N VAL A 209 10.35 -0.94 0.34
CA VAL A 209 11.32 -1.66 1.19
C VAL A 209 12.67 -0.94 1.23
N ASN A 210 13.08 -0.30 0.14
CA ASN A 210 14.36 0.41 -0.01
C ASN A 210 14.17 1.93 -0.14
N PRO A 211 13.70 2.63 0.91
CA PRO A 211 13.42 4.07 0.81
C PRO A 211 14.67 4.91 0.56
N ASP A 212 15.82 4.52 1.12
CA ASP A 212 17.07 5.24 0.93
C ASP A 212 17.56 5.15 -0.52
N GLY A 213 17.49 3.96 -1.11
CA GLY A 213 17.87 3.75 -2.50
C GLY A 213 16.92 4.43 -3.49
N VAL A 214 15.59 4.37 -3.25
CA VAL A 214 14.62 5.08 -4.11
C VAL A 214 14.87 6.61 -4.06
N ASN A 215 15.08 7.17 -2.88
CA ASN A 215 15.43 8.58 -2.73
C ASN A 215 16.75 8.91 -3.46
N LEU A 216 17.76 8.03 -3.38
CA LEU A 216 19.02 8.21 -4.11
C LEU A 216 18.78 8.29 -5.63
N VAL A 217 17.95 7.39 -6.18
CA VAL A 217 17.64 7.35 -7.61
C VAL A 217 16.91 8.62 -8.07
N LEU A 218 15.94 9.11 -7.28
CA LEU A 218 15.06 10.21 -7.68
C LEU A 218 15.61 11.60 -7.33
N ASN A 219 16.29 11.71 -6.18
CA ASN A 219 16.69 12.99 -5.59
C ASN A 219 18.22 13.19 -5.55
N GLY A 220 18.99 12.13 -5.80
CA GLY A 220 20.44 12.12 -5.63
C GLY A 220 20.87 11.81 -4.19
N PRO A 221 22.19 11.80 -3.93
CA PRO A 221 22.72 11.30 -2.66
C PRO A 221 22.49 12.31 -1.52
N PRO A 222 22.31 11.82 -0.28
CA PRO A 222 22.26 12.70 0.88
C PRO A 222 23.61 13.39 1.08
N THR A 223 23.60 14.65 1.49
CA THR A 223 24.79 15.49 1.60
C THR A 223 25.87 14.86 2.48
N GLU A 224 25.48 14.20 3.58
CA GLU A 224 26.41 13.59 4.54
C GLU A 224 27.12 12.33 4.00
N ARG A 225 26.58 11.67 2.97
CA ARG A 225 27.15 10.45 2.36
C ARG A 225 27.45 10.59 0.87
N GLU A 226 27.46 11.82 0.35
CA GLU A 226 27.61 12.06 -1.09
C GLU A 226 28.90 11.45 -1.66
N GLU A 227 30.05 11.71 -1.02
CA GLU A 227 31.35 11.20 -1.48
C GLU A 227 31.39 9.66 -1.47
N GLU A 228 30.85 9.05 -0.42
CA GLU A 228 30.79 7.60 -0.25
C GLU A 228 29.93 6.95 -1.34
N VAL A 229 28.70 7.43 -1.52
CA VAL A 229 27.73 6.84 -2.45
C VAL A 229 28.15 7.06 -3.91
N VAL A 230 28.76 8.21 -4.23
CA VAL A 230 29.38 8.45 -5.54
C VAL A 230 30.56 7.51 -5.78
N ALA A 231 31.39 7.23 -4.75
CA ALA A 231 32.48 6.27 -4.87
C ALA A 231 31.95 4.84 -5.12
N LEU A 232 30.90 4.42 -4.41
CA LEU A 232 30.22 3.14 -4.66
C LEU A 232 29.65 3.09 -6.09
N ASN A 233 29.22 4.22 -6.65
CA ASN A 233 28.78 4.35 -8.03
C ASN A 233 29.93 4.64 -9.02
N ARG A 234 31.17 4.31 -8.66
CA ARG A 234 32.37 4.41 -9.52
C ARG A 234 32.63 5.84 -10.03
N GLY A 235 32.32 6.84 -9.19
CA GLY A 235 32.47 8.25 -9.52
C GLY A 235 31.30 8.85 -10.31
N SER A 236 30.30 8.05 -10.70
CA SER A 236 29.12 8.54 -11.40
C SER A 236 28.15 9.23 -10.45
N ARG A 237 27.61 10.38 -10.89
CA ARG A 237 26.49 11.07 -10.23
C ARG A 237 25.12 10.71 -10.84
N ASP A 238 25.11 9.88 -11.88
CA ASP A 238 23.90 9.30 -12.41
C ASP A 238 23.58 8.00 -11.65
N PHE A 239 22.53 8.08 -10.84
CA PHE A 239 22.04 6.97 -10.00
C PHE A 239 20.85 6.24 -10.62
N SER A 240 20.43 6.56 -11.85
CA SER A 240 19.27 5.91 -12.48
C SER A 240 19.38 4.39 -12.54
N GLY A 241 20.60 3.85 -12.67
CA GLY A 241 20.87 2.41 -12.67
C GLY A 241 21.05 1.78 -11.28
N TRP A 242 20.90 2.54 -10.18
CA TRP A 242 21.12 2.06 -8.82
C TRP A 242 19.99 1.12 -8.37
N LYS A 243 20.35 -0.11 -8.00
CA LYS A 243 19.45 -1.18 -7.59
C LYS A 243 19.51 -1.42 -6.08
N ALA A 244 20.72 -1.34 -5.52
CA ALA A 244 21.02 -1.64 -4.12
C ALA A 244 20.37 -0.68 -3.11
N ASN A 245 20.49 -0.97 -1.81
CA ASN A 245 20.27 0.03 -0.76
C ASN A 245 21.40 1.08 -0.73
N ILE A 246 21.35 2.01 0.22
CA ILE A 246 22.33 3.10 0.31
C ILE A 246 23.76 2.63 0.63
N ASN A 247 23.92 1.45 1.24
CA ASN A 247 25.23 0.84 1.49
C ASN A 247 25.79 0.10 0.28
N GLY A 248 25.07 0.04 -0.84
CA GLY A 248 25.49 -0.71 -2.02
C GLY A 248 25.27 -2.21 -1.91
N VAL A 249 24.33 -2.66 -1.06
CA VAL A 249 23.92 -4.06 -0.93
C VAL A 249 22.58 -4.29 -1.64
N ASP A 250 22.51 -5.34 -2.46
CA ASP A 250 21.26 -5.77 -3.10
C ASP A 250 20.37 -6.49 -2.09
N LEU A 251 19.28 -5.84 -1.69
CA LEU A 251 18.35 -6.36 -0.68
C LEU A 251 17.69 -7.67 -1.11
N ASN A 252 17.50 -7.92 -2.42
CA ASN A 252 16.92 -9.18 -2.89
C ASN A 252 17.99 -10.27 -3.14
N LYS A 253 19.17 -10.10 -2.55
CA LYS A 253 20.25 -11.08 -2.47
C LYS A 253 20.71 -11.36 -1.03
N GLN A 254 19.93 -10.91 -0.05
CA GLN A 254 20.25 -10.96 1.38
C GLN A 254 19.52 -12.09 2.13
N PHE A 255 18.62 -12.83 1.49
CA PHE A 255 17.83 -13.84 2.21
C PHE A 255 18.51 -15.22 2.21
N PRO A 256 18.39 -16.01 3.29
CA PRO A 256 19.12 -17.27 3.46
C PRO A 256 18.45 -18.43 2.69
N ALA A 257 18.40 -18.30 1.37
CA ALA A 257 17.95 -19.33 0.44
C ALA A 257 19.08 -19.62 -0.56
N ASN A 258 19.89 -20.64 -0.28
CA ASN A 258 21.14 -20.94 -1.01
C ASN A 258 22.05 -19.71 -1.19
N TRP A 259 22.18 -18.89 -0.15
CA TRP A 259 22.90 -17.63 -0.20
C TRP A 259 24.40 -17.83 -0.49
N GLU A 260 25.07 -18.78 0.14
CA GLU A 260 26.51 -19.02 -0.07
C GLU A 260 26.81 -19.41 -1.52
N PHE A 261 25.90 -20.17 -2.13
CA PHE A 261 26.01 -20.56 -3.54
C PHE A 261 25.76 -19.37 -4.48
N GLU A 262 24.77 -18.53 -4.17
CA GLU A 262 24.51 -17.33 -4.96
C GLU A 262 25.66 -16.32 -4.83
N ALA A 263 26.12 -16.06 -3.60
CA ALA A 263 27.15 -15.08 -3.29
C ALA A 263 28.48 -15.39 -4.00
N GLY A 264 28.85 -16.66 -4.13
CA GLY A 264 30.03 -17.10 -4.90
C GLY A 264 29.99 -16.76 -6.40
N ARG A 265 28.83 -16.35 -6.94
CA ARG A 265 28.61 -15.99 -8.35
C ARG A 265 28.33 -14.48 -8.54
N LYS A 266 28.39 -13.68 -7.47
CA LYS A 266 28.07 -12.24 -7.46
C LYS A 266 29.30 -11.36 -7.21
N PRO A 267 29.19 -10.03 -7.40
CA PRO A 267 30.22 -9.11 -6.93
C PRO A 267 30.58 -9.37 -5.47
N THR A 268 31.84 -9.12 -5.12
CA THR A 268 32.39 -9.32 -3.76
C THR A 268 32.53 -8.02 -2.98
N GLU A 269 32.15 -6.89 -3.57
CA GLU A 269 32.26 -5.55 -2.97
C GLU A 269 30.96 -4.77 -3.16
N PRO A 270 30.60 -3.89 -2.22
CA PRO A 270 29.42 -3.02 -2.34
C PRO A 270 29.44 -2.16 -3.60
N GLY A 271 28.27 -1.91 -4.16
CA GLY A 271 28.13 -1.12 -5.37
C GLY A 271 26.69 -0.93 -5.83
N PRO A 272 26.48 -0.45 -7.06
CA PRO A 272 25.14 -0.04 -7.51
C PRO A 272 24.16 -1.22 -7.67
N ARG A 273 24.64 -2.47 -7.73
CA ARG A 273 23.80 -3.66 -7.95
C ARG A 273 24.49 -4.97 -7.60
N ASP A 274 23.67 -5.97 -7.33
CA ASP A 274 23.97 -7.40 -7.27
C ASP A 274 24.96 -7.87 -6.19
N TYR A 275 25.57 -6.97 -5.41
CA TYR A 275 26.37 -7.34 -4.24
C TYR A 275 25.48 -7.92 -3.13
N PRO A 276 25.69 -9.16 -2.67
CA PRO A 276 24.77 -9.86 -1.77
C PRO A 276 24.98 -9.54 -0.28
N GLY A 277 26.00 -8.76 0.08
CA GLY A 277 26.44 -8.56 1.45
C GLY A 277 27.52 -9.54 1.89
N GLU A 278 28.00 -9.41 3.13
CA GLU A 278 29.03 -10.30 3.70
C GLU A 278 28.43 -11.60 4.29
N ALA A 279 27.14 -11.59 4.61
CA ALA A 279 26.35 -12.70 5.11
C ALA A 279 24.86 -12.41 4.81
N PRO A 280 23.95 -13.40 4.94
CA PRO A 280 22.52 -13.15 4.85
C PRO A 280 22.03 -12.24 6.00
N LEU A 281 20.97 -11.46 5.72
CA LEU A 281 20.25 -10.60 6.64
C LEU A 281 21.14 -9.62 7.42
N THR A 282 22.14 -9.00 6.76
CA THR A 282 22.96 -7.95 7.39
C THR A 282 22.33 -6.56 7.28
N GLU A 283 21.56 -6.30 6.22
CA GLU A 283 20.92 -4.99 6.04
C GLU A 283 19.65 -4.85 6.88
N PRO A 284 19.43 -3.69 7.52
CA PRO A 284 18.30 -3.47 8.41
C PRO A 284 16.95 -3.58 7.69
N GLU A 285 16.87 -3.23 6.40
CA GLU A 285 15.67 -3.42 5.58
C GLU A 285 15.31 -4.90 5.44
N THR A 286 16.30 -5.76 5.19
CA THR A 286 16.09 -7.21 5.02
C THR A 286 15.79 -7.89 6.34
N GLN A 287 16.40 -7.45 7.44
CA GLN A 287 16.07 -7.90 8.79
C GLN A 287 14.61 -7.58 9.12
N ALA A 288 14.19 -6.33 8.89
CA ALA A 288 12.80 -5.89 9.12
C ALA A 288 11.79 -6.73 8.32
N MET A 289 12.07 -7.01 7.04
CA MET A 289 11.19 -7.82 6.20
C MET A 289 11.17 -9.30 6.61
N ALA A 290 12.29 -9.85 7.09
CA ALA A 290 12.36 -11.21 7.60
C ALA A 290 11.61 -11.36 8.93
N ASP A 291 11.78 -10.41 9.85
CA ASP A 291 11.10 -10.39 11.15
C ASP A 291 9.60 -10.21 10.97
N LEU A 292 9.18 -9.33 10.06
CA LEU A 292 7.76 -9.16 9.73
C LEU A 292 7.10 -10.47 9.29
N VAL A 293 7.77 -11.28 8.46
CA VAL A 293 7.25 -12.59 8.02
C VAL A 293 7.17 -13.59 9.17
N ARG A 294 8.21 -13.64 10.02
CA ARG A 294 8.26 -14.54 11.18
C ARG A 294 7.16 -14.22 12.20
N ASP A 295 6.96 -12.94 12.49
CA ASP A 295 6.00 -12.48 13.48
C ASP A 295 4.56 -12.65 13.01
N GLU A 296 4.30 -12.47 11.72
CA GLU A 296 2.94 -12.43 11.19
C GLU A 296 2.43 -13.76 10.65
N SER A 297 3.34 -14.66 10.24
CA SER A 297 2.99 -15.96 9.65
C SER A 297 2.05 -15.81 8.43
N PHE A 298 2.49 -15.08 7.40
CA PHE A 298 1.70 -14.86 6.19
C PHE A 298 1.36 -16.17 5.47
N ASP A 299 0.13 -16.25 4.94
CA ASP A 299 -0.30 -17.37 4.10
C ASP A 299 0.22 -17.23 2.66
N ARG A 300 0.46 -16.01 2.18
CA ARG A 300 0.94 -15.73 0.82
C ARG A 300 1.81 -14.48 0.79
N LEU A 301 2.77 -14.45 -0.14
CA LEU A 301 3.67 -13.32 -0.36
C LEU A 301 3.71 -12.94 -1.85
N VAL A 302 3.59 -11.66 -2.14
CA VAL A 302 3.73 -11.08 -3.49
C VAL A 302 4.75 -9.94 -3.45
N ALA A 303 5.91 -10.13 -4.08
CA ALA A 303 6.95 -9.12 -4.22
C ALA A 303 6.87 -8.50 -5.62
N LEU A 304 6.64 -7.19 -5.69
CA LEU A 304 6.59 -6.45 -6.94
C LEU A 304 7.99 -5.95 -7.32
N HIS A 305 8.39 -6.27 -8.53
CA HIS A 305 9.64 -5.91 -9.18
C HIS A 305 9.36 -5.41 -10.60
N THR A 306 10.40 -4.99 -11.32
CA THR A 306 10.38 -4.73 -12.76
C THR A 306 11.67 -5.31 -13.36
N GLN A 307 11.68 -5.95 -14.52
CA GLN A 307 10.70 -5.91 -15.61
C GLN A 307 10.71 -7.18 -16.44
N GLY A 308 9.63 -7.45 -17.18
CA GLY A 308 9.55 -8.57 -18.11
C GLY A 308 8.12 -9.01 -18.47
N ARG A 309 7.09 -8.46 -17.82
CA ARG A 309 5.70 -8.93 -17.93
C ARG A 309 5.56 -10.43 -17.63
N GLU A 310 6.33 -10.88 -16.66
CA GLU A 310 6.41 -12.27 -16.22
C GLU A 310 6.44 -12.34 -14.69
N PHE A 311 6.28 -13.53 -14.14
CA PHE A 311 6.42 -13.71 -12.70
C PHE A 311 6.88 -15.11 -12.34
N TYR A 312 7.61 -15.19 -11.22
CA TYR A 312 8.20 -16.42 -10.70
C TYR A 312 7.45 -16.91 -9.48
N TRP A 313 7.13 -18.20 -9.41
CA TRP A 313 6.25 -18.73 -8.35
C TRP A 313 6.72 -20.03 -7.67
N GLY A 314 7.80 -20.66 -8.15
CA GLY A 314 8.39 -21.87 -7.55
C GLY A 314 9.79 -21.64 -6.99
N TYR A 315 10.26 -22.58 -6.18
CA TYR A 315 11.65 -22.65 -5.71
C TYR A 315 12.01 -24.09 -5.33
N GLU A 316 12.90 -24.73 -6.09
CA GLU A 316 13.43 -26.09 -5.82
C GLU A 316 12.38 -27.18 -5.52
N GLY A 317 11.15 -27.04 -6.03
CA GLY A 317 10.04 -27.96 -5.77
C GLY A 317 9.47 -27.88 -4.36
N LEU A 318 9.78 -26.78 -3.65
CA LEU A 318 9.38 -26.52 -2.27
C LEU A 318 8.09 -25.71 -2.16
N GLU A 319 7.62 -25.13 -3.28
CA GLU A 319 6.33 -24.44 -3.33
C GLU A 319 5.16 -25.41 -3.10
N PRO A 320 4.13 -25.00 -2.35
CA PRO A 320 2.98 -25.85 -2.11
C PRO A 320 2.13 -26.04 -3.39
N PRO A 321 1.35 -27.13 -3.50
CA PRO A 321 0.55 -27.42 -4.69
C PRO A 321 -0.42 -26.31 -5.10
N GLU A 322 -0.93 -25.53 -4.13
CA GLU A 322 -1.85 -24.42 -4.40
C GLU A 322 -1.20 -23.26 -5.18
N SER A 323 0.13 -23.13 -5.17
CA SER A 323 0.85 -22.09 -5.90
C SER A 323 0.61 -22.15 -7.40
N GLN A 324 0.48 -23.36 -7.97
CA GLN A 324 0.20 -23.51 -9.40
C GLN A 324 -1.18 -22.94 -9.77
N MET A 325 -2.21 -23.23 -8.97
CA MET A 325 -3.56 -22.71 -9.22
C MET A 325 -3.62 -21.18 -9.13
N LEU A 326 -2.84 -20.60 -8.21
CA LEU A 326 -2.71 -19.15 -8.08
C LEU A 326 -1.94 -18.55 -9.26
N ALA A 327 -0.84 -19.17 -9.68
CA ALA A 327 -0.07 -18.75 -10.84
C ALA A 327 -0.92 -18.75 -12.12
N GLU A 328 -1.66 -19.82 -12.40
CA GLU A 328 -2.57 -19.90 -13.54
C GLU A 328 -3.65 -18.81 -13.50
N ARG A 329 -4.15 -18.48 -12.30
CA ARG A 329 -5.09 -17.37 -12.11
C ARG A 329 -4.43 -16.03 -12.41
N PHE A 330 -3.24 -15.77 -11.87
CA PHE A 330 -2.50 -14.52 -12.07
C PHE A 330 -2.20 -14.30 -13.55
N ALA A 331 -1.67 -15.30 -14.25
CA ALA A 331 -1.43 -15.25 -15.69
C ALA A 331 -2.70 -14.90 -16.48
N ARG A 332 -3.84 -15.50 -16.12
CA ARG A 332 -5.11 -15.23 -16.81
C ARG A 332 -5.61 -13.80 -16.60
N VAL A 333 -5.43 -13.21 -15.42
CA VAL A 333 -5.98 -11.88 -15.10
C VAL A 333 -5.06 -10.73 -15.50
N SER A 334 -3.75 -10.96 -15.64
CA SER A 334 -2.77 -9.94 -16.05
C SER A 334 -2.28 -10.09 -17.49
N GLY A 335 -2.37 -11.29 -18.06
CA GLY A 335 -1.70 -11.64 -19.31
C GLY A 335 -0.19 -11.84 -19.18
N TYR A 336 0.35 -11.93 -17.95
CA TYR A 336 1.78 -12.13 -17.72
C TYR A 336 2.15 -13.61 -17.81
N GLU A 337 3.40 -13.89 -18.18
CA GLU A 337 3.92 -15.26 -18.23
C GLU A 337 4.22 -15.80 -16.82
N ALA A 338 3.71 -17.00 -16.52
CA ALA A 338 3.96 -17.69 -15.26
C ALA A 338 5.16 -18.63 -15.38
N ILE A 339 6.31 -18.25 -14.83
CA ILE A 339 7.53 -19.03 -14.87
C ILE A 339 7.71 -19.75 -13.52
N ARG A 340 7.80 -21.08 -13.55
CA ARG A 340 7.92 -21.84 -12.30
C ARG A 340 9.30 -21.68 -11.66
N TYR A 341 10.37 -21.85 -12.44
CA TYR A 341 11.74 -21.85 -11.94
C TYR A 341 12.63 -20.93 -12.76
N VAL A 342 13.56 -20.28 -12.07
CA VAL A 342 14.63 -19.46 -12.61
C VAL A 342 15.91 -19.78 -11.83
N ASP A 343 17.08 -19.75 -12.47
CA ASP A 343 18.38 -19.90 -11.80
C ASP A 343 18.75 -18.58 -11.10
N SER A 344 18.05 -18.32 -10.01
CA SER A 344 18.32 -17.22 -9.08
C SER A 344 17.96 -17.70 -7.69
N HIS A 345 18.83 -17.43 -6.73
CA HIS A 345 18.61 -17.74 -5.32
C HIS A 345 18.78 -16.47 -4.47
N SER A 346 18.64 -16.63 -3.15
CA SER A 346 18.72 -15.60 -2.09
C SER A 346 17.69 -14.47 -2.16
N GLY A 347 16.67 -14.61 -3.01
CA GLY A 347 15.56 -13.67 -3.09
C GLY A 347 14.55 -13.84 -1.95
N TYR A 348 13.76 -12.80 -1.70
CA TYR A 348 12.76 -12.80 -0.65
C TYR A 348 11.70 -13.90 -0.84
N LYS A 349 11.22 -14.08 -2.09
CA LYS A 349 10.32 -15.17 -2.49
C LYS A 349 10.94 -16.53 -2.21
N ASP A 350 12.20 -16.72 -2.59
CA ASP A 350 12.89 -18.01 -2.47
C ASP A 350 12.95 -18.46 -1.01
N TRP A 351 13.39 -17.56 -0.13
CA TRP A 351 13.43 -17.79 1.30
C TRP A 351 12.04 -18.05 1.88
N PHE A 352 11.03 -17.29 1.47
CA PHE A 352 9.67 -17.51 1.95
C PHE A 352 9.13 -18.91 1.61
N ILE A 353 9.33 -19.36 0.37
CA ILE A 353 8.94 -20.70 -0.07
C ILE A 353 9.77 -21.78 0.63
N GLN A 354 11.09 -21.57 0.74
CA GLN A 354 12.01 -22.52 1.37
C GLN A 354 11.73 -22.72 2.86
N GLU A 355 11.45 -21.64 3.60
CA GLU A 355 11.31 -21.69 5.06
C GLU A 355 9.88 -22.02 5.48
N PHE A 356 8.89 -21.36 4.88
CA PHE A 356 7.51 -21.42 5.36
C PHE A 356 6.62 -22.37 4.56
N ARG A 357 7.08 -22.87 3.41
CA ARG A 357 6.30 -23.75 2.51
C ARG A 357 4.95 -23.15 2.11
N ARG A 358 4.93 -21.83 1.88
CA ARG A 358 3.74 -21.05 1.48
C ARG A 358 3.89 -20.47 0.08
N PRO A 359 2.79 -20.13 -0.62
CA PRO A 359 2.85 -19.50 -1.94
C PRO A 359 3.56 -18.14 -1.91
N GLY A 360 4.67 -18.04 -2.63
CA GLY A 360 5.43 -16.81 -2.83
C GLY A 360 5.53 -16.49 -4.32
N PHE A 361 5.44 -15.20 -4.66
CA PHE A 361 5.49 -14.72 -6.04
C PHE A 361 6.43 -13.52 -6.16
N THR A 362 7.23 -13.50 -7.22
CA THR A 362 7.98 -12.32 -7.67
C THR A 362 7.35 -11.87 -8.99
N ILE A 363 6.73 -10.69 -9.01
CA ILE A 363 6.02 -10.16 -10.18
C ILE A 363 6.89 -9.12 -10.87
N GLU A 364 7.35 -9.38 -12.08
CA GLU A 364 8.17 -8.48 -12.90
C GLU A 364 7.26 -7.61 -13.78
N LEU A 365 6.89 -6.44 -13.26
CA LEU A 365 5.98 -5.49 -13.89
C LEU A 365 6.61 -4.79 -15.10
N GLY A 366 5.78 -4.50 -16.10
CA GLY A 366 6.18 -3.73 -17.29
C GLY A 366 7.29 -4.37 -18.11
N GLU A 367 7.79 -3.64 -19.11
CA GLU A 367 8.84 -4.12 -20.02
C GLU A 367 9.81 -3.00 -20.40
N GLY A 368 11.04 -3.34 -20.78
CA GLY A 368 12.06 -2.39 -21.21
C GLY A 368 13.29 -2.38 -20.29
N GLN A 369 13.77 -1.18 -19.95
CA GLN A 369 14.96 -0.99 -19.12
C GLN A 369 14.62 -0.12 -17.91
N ASN A 370 14.99 -0.58 -16.72
CA ASN A 370 14.82 0.19 -15.48
C ASN A 370 15.73 1.44 -15.45
N PRO A 371 15.24 2.57 -14.90
CA PRO A 371 13.87 2.79 -14.43
C PRO A 371 12.87 2.81 -15.59
N LEU A 372 11.75 2.09 -15.44
CA LEU A 372 10.75 2.04 -16.50
C LEU A 372 10.15 3.45 -16.75
N PRO A 373 9.85 3.80 -18.01
CA PRO A 373 9.16 5.04 -18.34
C PRO A 373 7.81 5.15 -17.61
N ILE A 374 7.54 6.31 -17.00
CA ILE A 374 6.33 6.56 -16.21
C ILE A 374 5.05 6.48 -17.06
N GLU A 375 5.18 6.64 -18.38
CA GLU A 375 4.11 6.48 -19.35
C GLU A 375 3.52 5.06 -19.36
N GLN A 376 4.29 4.05 -18.92
CA GLN A 376 3.79 2.67 -18.77
C GLN A 376 2.87 2.49 -17.54
N PHE A 377 2.77 3.48 -16.64
CA PHE A 377 2.08 3.33 -15.36
C PHE A 377 0.66 2.74 -15.49
N ASP A 378 -0.15 3.26 -16.42
CA ASP A 378 -1.53 2.82 -16.56
C ASP A 378 -1.66 1.39 -17.10
N GLU A 379 -0.78 1.00 -18.02
CA GLU A 379 -0.73 -0.36 -18.54
C GLU A 379 -0.24 -1.36 -17.47
N ILE A 380 0.80 -0.97 -16.73
CA ILE A 380 1.31 -1.76 -15.61
C ILE A 380 0.22 -1.94 -14.56
N TYR A 381 -0.50 -0.86 -14.21
CA TYR A 381 -1.55 -0.91 -13.21
C TYR A 381 -2.72 -1.79 -13.63
N GLU A 382 -3.10 -1.74 -14.90
CA GLU A 382 -4.18 -2.58 -15.44
C GLU A 382 -3.89 -4.07 -15.24
N ALA A 383 -2.64 -4.51 -15.49
CA ALA A 383 -2.21 -5.88 -15.26
C ALA A 383 -2.00 -6.21 -13.77
N ALA A 384 -1.33 -5.33 -13.02
CA ALA A 384 -0.99 -5.53 -11.62
C ALA A 384 -2.23 -5.62 -10.74
N SER A 385 -3.24 -4.76 -10.95
CA SER A 385 -4.47 -4.73 -10.15
C SER A 385 -5.22 -6.07 -10.19
N GLY A 386 -5.18 -6.79 -11.32
CA GLY A 386 -5.75 -8.14 -11.45
C GLY A 386 -5.04 -9.17 -10.57
N ILE A 387 -3.71 -9.15 -10.54
CA ILE A 387 -2.89 -10.02 -9.67
C ILE A 387 -3.14 -9.68 -8.21
N LEU A 388 -3.06 -8.39 -7.87
CA LEU A 388 -3.18 -7.89 -6.51
C LEU A 388 -4.54 -8.26 -5.89
N ILE A 389 -5.67 -8.00 -6.56
CA ILE A 389 -6.98 -8.42 -6.04
C ILE A 389 -7.11 -9.95 -5.99
N SER A 390 -6.55 -10.67 -6.97
CA SER A 390 -6.59 -12.14 -7.01
C SER A 390 -5.76 -12.79 -5.90
N SER A 391 -4.70 -12.12 -5.44
CA SER A 391 -3.85 -12.62 -4.34
C SER A 391 -4.60 -12.68 -3.00
N LEU A 392 -5.61 -11.82 -2.83
CA LEU A 392 -6.38 -11.69 -1.59
C LEU A 392 -7.51 -12.72 -1.46
N ILE A 393 -7.85 -13.45 -2.53
CA ILE A 393 -9.04 -14.33 -2.60
C ILE A 393 -8.75 -15.83 -2.49
#